data_AF-A0A356WHN3-F1
#
_entry.id   AF-A0A356WHN3-F1
#
_cell.length_a   1.000
_cell.length_b   1.000
_cell.length_c   1.000
_cell.angle_alpha   90.00
_cell.angle_beta   90.00
_cell.angle_gamma   90.00
#
_symmetry.space_group_name_H-M   'P 1'
#
loop_
_entity.id
_entity.type
_entity.pdbx_description
1 polymer ?
#
loop_
_entity_poly.entity_id
_entity_poly.type
_entity_poly.pdbx_seq_one_letter_code
_entity_poly.pdbx_strand_id
1 'polypeptide(L)'
;MQMIRAVAKVQPRTIVVIVAGSAVVMSEWINEVSAVVMGWYSGINGGRALANILSGAVNPSGRLPFAIPHDESHLPFFDRNAKKITYDYWH
;
A
#
# COMPACT_ATOMS: atom_id res chain seq x y z
N MET A 1 -5.84 -11.53 -4.13
CA MET A 1 -5.90 -11.34 -2.66
C MET A 1 -6.18 -12.60 -1.84
N GLN A 2 -6.39 -13.78 -2.46
CA GLN A 2 -6.71 -15.03 -1.73
C GLN A 2 -5.63 -15.46 -0.71
N MET A 3 -4.34 -15.30 -1.03
CA MET A 3 -3.24 -15.69 -0.14
C MET A 3 -3.21 -14.91 1.16
N ILE A 4 -3.34 -13.58 1.10
CA ILE A 4 -3.33 -12.71 2.30
C ILE A 4 -4.45 -13.12 3.25
N ARG A 5 -5.67 -13.25 2.73
CA ARG A 5 -6.84 -13.67 3.51
C ARG A 5 -6.66 -15.07 4.12
N ALA A 6 -6.08 -16.02 3.37
CA ALA A 6 -5.85 -17.36 3.87
C ALA A 6 -4.87 -17.38 5.07
N VAL A 7 -3.78 -16.60 4.98
CA VAL A 7 -2.80 -16.47 6.07
C VAL A 7 -3.42 -15.74 7.27
N ALA A 8 -4.10 -14.63 7.03
CA ALA A 8 -4.75 -13.84 8.07
C ALA A 8 -5.77 -14.65 8.89
N LYS A 9 -6.52 -15.56 8.24
CA LYS A 9 -7.47 -16.46 8.91
C LYS A 9 -6.82 -17.43 9.90
N VAL A 10 -5.59 -17.89 9.63
CA VAL A 10 -4.90 -18.86 10.49
C VAL A 10 -3.93 -18.20 11.48
N GLN A 11 -3.51 -16.96 11.21
CA GLN A 11 -2.64 -16.16 12.08
C GLN A 11 -3.18 -14.73 12.18
N PRO A 12 -3.95 -14.39 13.24
CA PRO A 12 -4.50 -13.06 13.41
C PRO A 12 -3.44 -11.95 13.51
N ARG A 13 -2.23 -12.26 14.01
CA ARG A 13 -1.10 -11.32 14.13
C ARG A 13 -0.29 -11.19 12.83
N THR A 14 -0.96 -11.25 11.68
CA THR A 14 -0.31 -11.10 10.37
C THR A 14 -0.01 -9.63 10.07
N ILE A 15 1.22 -9.36 9.63
CA ILE A 15 1.67 -8.07 9.13
C ILE A 15 1.92 -8.21 7.63
N VAL A 16 1.35 -7.32 6.82
CA VAL A 16 1.62 -7.25 5.37
C VAL A 16 2.59 -6.13 5.08
N VAL A 17 3.66 -6.43 4.35
CA VAL A 17 4.64 -5.43 3.89
C VAL A 17 4.46 -5.21 2.40
N ILE A 18 4.14 -3.99 2.00
CA ILE A 18 3.91 -3.61 0.61
C ILE A 18 5.20 -3.08 -0.01
N VAL A 19 5.71 -3.79 -1.00
CA VAL A 19 6.84 -3.39 -1.84
C VAL A 19 6.30 -3.05 -3.22
N ALA A 20 5.98 -1.78 -3.43
CA ALA A 20 5.41 -1.26 -4.68
C ALA A 20 5.90 0.17 -4.94
N GLY A 21 5.86 0.61 -6.20
CA GLY A 21 6.27 1.97 -6.60
C GLY A 21 5.14 3.01 -6.60
N SER A 22 3.89 2.60 -6.37
CA SER A 22 2.71 3.45 -6.43
C SER A 22 1.65 2.97 -5.43
N ALA A 23 0.50 3.63 -5.41
CA ALA A 23 -0.66 3.22 -4.64
C ALA A 23 -1.06 1.77 -4.95
N VAL A 24 -1.38 1.01 -3.90
CA VAL A 24 -1.99 -0.31 -3.99
C VAL A 24 -3.35 -0.20 -3.32
N VAL A 25 -4.42 -0.58 -4.03
CA VAL A 25 -5.77 -0.62 -3.46
C VAL A 25 -5.87 -1.83 -2.53
N MET A 26 -6.30 -1.61 -1.29
CA MET A 26 -6.28 -2.62 -0.22
C MET A 26 -7.66 -2.90 0.40
N SER A 27 -8.73 -2.27 -0.10
CA SER A 27 -10.09 -2.36 0.47
C SER A 27 -10.57 -3.79 0.67
N GLU A 28 -10.14 -4.72 -0.19
CA GLU A 28 -10.52 -6.12 -0.07
C GLU A 28 -9.98 -6.82 1.19
N TRP A 29 -8.87 -6.40 1.79
CA TRP A 29 -8.21 -7.23 2.82
C TRP A 29 -7.55 -6.43 3.95
N ILE A 30 -7.48 -5.10 3.86
CA ILE A 30 -6.77 -4.27 4.85
C ILE A 30 -7.29 -4.47 6.28
N ASN A 31 -8.58 -4.75 6.43
CA ASN A 31 -9.22 -5.00 7.73
C ASN A 31 -9.04 -6.44 8.25
N GLU A 32 -8.45 -7.34 7.47
CA GLU A 32 -8.22 -8.74 7.86
C GLU A 32 -6.85 -8.94 8.52
N VAL A 33 -5.95 -7.95 8.45
CA VAL A 33 -4.58 -8.04 8.96
C VAL A 33 -4.34 -7.11 10.15
N SER A 34 -3.40 -7.46 11.02
CA SER A 34 -3.11 -6.66 12.22
C SER A 34 -2.39 -5.35 11.90
N ALA A 35 -1.57 -5.34 10.86
CA ALA A 35 -0.83 -4.15 10.44
C ALA A 35 -0.41 -4.21 8.97
N VAL A 36 -0.20 -3.03 8.39
CA VAL A 36 0.38 -2.85 7.05
C VAL A 36 1.60 -1.94 7.15
N VAL A 37 2.70 -2.32 6.50
CA VAL A 37 3.92 -1.51 6.37
C VAL A 37 4.15 -1.18 4.90
N MET A 38 4.22 0.10 4.58
CA MET A 38 4.65 0.56 3.26
C MET A 38 6.18 0.53 3.19
N GLY A 39 6.74 -0.47 2.50
CA GLY A 39 8.18 -0.66 2.33
C GLY A 39 8.76 0.06 1.11
N TRP A 40 7.93 0.39 0.12
CA TRP A 40 8.35 0.96 -1.16
C TRP A 40 9.48 0.13 -1.80
N TYR A 41 10.29 0.75 -2.66
CA TYR A 41 11.55 0.17 -3.13
C TYR A 41 12.72 0.67 -2.24
N SER A 42 12.81 0.13 -1.03
CA SER A 42 13.74 0.55 0.03
C SER A 42 15.25 0.29 -0.22
N GLY A 43 15.62 -0.11 -1.45
CA GLY A 43 17.01 -0.39 -1.83
C GLY A 43 17.67 -1.54 -1.06
N ILE A 44 18.99 -1.66 -1.17
CA ILE A 44 19.78 -2.79 -0.64
C ILE A 44 19.73 -2.92 0.89
N ASN A 45 19.47 -1.82 1.61
CA ASN A 45 19.37 -1.81 3.07
C ASN A 45 17.93 -2.02 3.57
N GLY A 46 16.97 -2.20 2.66
CA GLY A 46 15.55 -2.31 2.96
C GLY A 46 15.19 -3.41 3.94
N GLY A 47 15.76 -4.60 3.76
CA GLY A 47 15.54 -5.73 4.68
C GLY A 47 15.99 -5.43 6.11
N ARG A 48 17.15 -4.79 6.27
CA ARG A 48 17.67 -4.37 7.59
C ARG A 48 16.79 -3.28 8.20
N ALA A 49 16.37 -2.29 7.42
CA ALA A 49 15.47 -1.25 7.89
C ALA A 49 14.13 -1.84 8.37
N LEU A 50 13.54 -2.74 7.58
CA LEU A 50 12.30 -3.43 7.94
C LEU A 50 12.45 -4.26 9.22
N ALA A 51 13.53 -5.04 9.35
CA ALA A 51 13.79 -5.82 10.56
C ALA A 51 13.90 -4.95 11.81
N ASN A 52 14.55 -3.78 11.71
CA ASN A 52 14.66 -2.83 12.82
C ASN A 52 13.29 -2.25 13.22
N ILE A 53 12.41 -1.97 12.25
CA ILE A 53 11.03 -1.53 12.52
C ILE A 53 10.21 -2.64 13.19
N LEU A 54 10.23 -3.86 12.63
CA LEU A 54 9.41 -4.96 13.13
C LEU A 54 9.85 -5.47 14.50
N SER A 55 11.15 -5.38 14.82
CA SER A 55 11.69 -5.72 16.15
C SER A 55 11.54 -4.60 17.17
N GLY A 56 11.15 -3.39 16.76
CA GLY A 56 11.06 -2.22 17.63
C GLY A 56 12.42 -1.56 17.95
N ALA A 57 13.51 -1.98 17.30
CA ALA A 57 14.82 -1.33 17.43
C ALA A 57 14.79 0.12 16.91
N VAL A 58 13.89 0.43 15.96
CA VAL A 58 13.62 1.78 15.46
C VAL A 58 12.11 1.98 15.33
N ASN A 59 11.60 3.15 15.71
CA ASN A 59 10.20 3.50 15.50
C ASN A 59 9.93 3.93 14.05
N PRO A 60 8.78 3.57 13.46
CA PRO A 60 8.42 4.02 12.11
C PRO A 60 8.16 5.54 12.11
N SER A 61 8.77 6.26 11.18
CA SER A 61 8.68 7.72 11.06
C SER A 61 8.26 8.23 9.67
N GLY A 62 8.01 7.31 8.73
CA GLY A 62 7.56 7.66 7.38
C GLY A 62 6.15 8.26 7.35
N ARG A 63 5.91 9.13 6.36
CA ARG A 63 4.58 9.65 6.02
C ARG A 63 4.25 9.30 4.58
N LEU A 64 2.96 9.12 4.28
CA LEU A 64 2.53 8.92 2.90
C LEU A 64 2.76 10.22 2.11
N PRO A 65 3.46 10.16 0.95
CA PRO A 65 3.69 11.34 0.12
C PRO A 65 2.50 11.68 -0.78
N PHE A 66 1.48 10.82 -0.83
CA PHE A 66 0.25 10.99 -1.60
C PHE A 66 -0.91 10.22 -0.94
N ALA A 67 -2.14 10.55 -1.32
CA ALA A 67 -3.33 9.81 -0.91
C ALA A 67 -3.42 8.45 -1.63
N ILE A 68 -3.72 7.39 -0.88
CA ILE A 68 -4.00 6.07 -1.45
C ILE A 68 -5.52 5.92 -1.54
N PRO A 69 -6.09 5.68 -2.74
CA PRO A 69 -7.52 5.51 -2.89
C PRO A 69 -7.99 4.24 -2.16
N HIS A 70 -9.12 4.34 -1.48
CA HIS A 70 -9.78 3.18 -0.88
C HIS A 70 -10.35 2.26 -1.96
N ASP A 71 -10.96 2.82 -3.01
CA ASP A 71 -11.57 2.09 -4.12
C ASP A 71 -11.02 2.57 -5.46
N GLU A 72 -10.97 1.70 -6.46
CA GLU A 72 -10.54 2.07 -7.81
C GLU A 72 -11.43 3.16 -8.41
N SER A 73 -12.72 3.21 -8.04
CA SER A 73 -13.65 4.25 -8.50
C SER A 73 -13.31 5.65 -7.99
N HIS A 74 -12.41 5.78 -7.00
CA HIS A 74 -11.93 7.08 -6.52
C HIS A 74 -10.79 7.65 -7.39
N LEU A 75 -10.26 6.86 -8.31
CA LEU A 75 -9.26 7.36 -9.25
C LEU A 75 -9.91 8.35 -10.23
N PRO A 76 -9.18 9.37 -10.67
CA PRO A 76 -9.64 10.23 -11.75
C PRO A 76 -9.86 9.40 -13.02
N PHE A 77 -10.72 9.92 -13.90
CA PHE A 77 -10.91 9.32 -15.22
C PHE A 77 -9.56 9.15 -15.92
N PHE A 78 -9.32 7.94 -16.43
CA PHE A 78 -8.12 7.62 -17.19
C PHE A 78 -8.49 6.83 -18.43
N ASP A 79 -8.11 7.35 -19.60
CA ASP A 79 -8.13 6.63 -20.87
C ASP A 79 -6.74 6.67 -21.49
N ARG A 80 -6.10 5.50 -21.56
CA ARG A 80 -4.75 5.33 -22.13
C ARG A 80 -4.67 5.70 -23.62
N ASN A 81 -5.81 5.73 -24.32
CA ASN A 81 -5.90 6.00 -25.77
C ASN A 81 -6.46 7.40 -26.08
N ALA A 82 -6.72 8.23 -25.05
CA ALA A 82 -7.31 9.54 -25.24
C ALA A 82 -6.43 10.42 -26.16
N LYS A 83 -7.04 10.96 -27.22
CA LYS A 83 -6.41 11.95 -28.10
C LYS A 83 -6.69 13.39 -27.67
N LYS A 84 -7.63 13.57 -26.73
CA LYS A 84 -8.05 14.84 -26.14
C LYS A 84 -8.56 14.57 -24.73
N ILE A 85 -8.19 15.44 -23.79
CA ILE A 85 -8.67 15.45 -22.40
C ILE A 85 -9.12 16.88 -22.09
N THR A 86 -10.14 17.04 -21.26
CA THR A 86 -10.57 18.35 -20.76
C THR A 86 -10.21 18.42 -19.29
N TYR A 87 -9.43 19.44 -18.94
CA TYR A 87 -9.15 19.76 -17.54
C TYR A 87 -10.10 20.89 -17.10
N ASP A 88 -10.98 20.61 -16.14
CA ASP A 88 -11.81 21.60 -15.47
C ASP A 88 -11.35 21.78 -14.02
N TYR A 89 -12.08 22.57 -13.21
CA TYR A 89 -11.65 22.82 -11.83
C TYR A 89 -11.68 21.55 -10.94
N TRP A 90 -12.36 20.50 -11.40
CA TRP A 90 -12.60 19.25 -10.68
C TRP A 90 -11.94 18.03 -11.32
N HIS A 91 -11.33 18.17 -12.51
CA HIS A 91 -10.69 17.09 -13.28
C HIS A 91 -9.50 17.61 -14.09
#